data_AF-A0A9X9X430-F1
#
_entry.id   AF-A0A9X9X430-F1
#
_cell.length_a   1.000
_cell.length_b   1.000
_cell.length_c   1.000
_cell.angle_alpha   90.00
_cell.angle_beta   90.00
_cell.angle_gamma   90.00
#
_symmetry.space_group_name_H-M   'P 1'
#
loop_
_entity.id
_entity.type
_entity.pdbx_description
1 polymer ?
#
loop_
_entity_poly.entity_id
_entity_poly.type
_entity_poly.pdbx_seq_one_letter_code
_entity_poly.pdbx_strand_id
1 'polypeptide(L)'
;MGTLVSVRGGDDDTLWAVVATVGRKSRVAEVFRSRSQALDDRAWRDQQVKAYADWLVRARQPVPHYSVAPIRRSDLPRKWTPLPALGFLRGQLI
;
A
#
# COMPACT_ATOMS: atom_id res chain seq x y z
N MET A 1 29.40 1.59 8.92
CA MET A 1 28.72 2.82 9.36
C MET A 1 27.23 2.62 9.15
N GLY A 2 26.47 2.34 10.21
CA GLY A 2 25.02 2.17 10.14
C GLY A 2 24.33 3.42 10.68
N THR A 3 23.70 4.19 9.79
CA THR A 3 22.99 5.41 10.17
C THR A 3 21.65 5.04 10.79
N LEU A 4 21.59 5.07 12.13
CA LEU A 4 20.35 5.01 12.88
C LEU A 4 19.66 6.38 12.76
N VAL A 5 18.68 6.49 11.87
CA VAL A 5 17.85 7.70 11.75
C VAL A 5 16.84 7.72 12.89
N SER A 6 17.20 8.39 13.98
CA SER A 6 16.30 8.76 15.07
C SER A 6 15.33 9.85 14.60
N VAL A 7 14.06 9.51 14.41
CA VAL A 7 12.98 10.47 14.15
C VAL A 7 12.32 10.84 15.49
N ARG A 8 12.61 12.03 16.02
CA ARG A 8 11.88 12.66 17.13
C ARG A 8 11.43 14.06 16.72
N GLY A 9 10.16 14.38 17.03
CA GLY A 9 9.47 15.67 16.84
C GLY A 9 8.69 15.69 15.52
N GLY A 10 7.36 15.77 15.45
CA GLY A 10 6.35 16.27 16.38
C GLY A 10 5.45 17.23 15.57
N ASP A 11 4.18 16.86 15.39
CA ASP A 11 3.04 17.71 14.96
C ASP A 11 2.50 17.68 13.51
N ASP A 12 3.06 16.88 12.59
CA ASP A 12 2.42 16.63 11.26
C ASP A 12 2.36 15.11 10.94
N ASP A 13 1.86 14.32 11.88
CA ASP A 13 1.77 12.84 11.78
C ASP A 13 0.67 12.36 10.82
N THR A 14 0.25 13.21 9.88
CA THR A 14 -0.68 12.83 8.81
C THR A 14 0.11 12.16 7.69
N LEU A 15 0.10 10.84 7.71
CA LEU A 15 0.67 10.03 6.65
C LEU A 15 -0.39 9.74 5.58
N TRP A 16 0.06 9.30 4.42
CA TRP A 16 -0.80 8.93 3.30
C TRP A 16 -0.69 7.43 3.06
N ALA A 17 -1.74 6.71 3.43
CA ALA A 17 -1.84 5.28 3.20
C ALA A 17 -2.42 5.00 1.81
N VAL A 18 -1.74 4.13 1.08
CA VAL A 18 -2.31 3.43 -0.07
C VAL A 18 -3.05 2.22 0.47
N VAL A 19 -4.37 2.19 0.32
CA VAL A 19 -5.24 1.12 0.80
C VAL A 19 -5.67 0.27 -0.39
N ALA A 20 -5.37 -1.03 -0.32
CA ALA A 20 -5.85 -2.04 -1.24
C ALA A 20 -7.17 -2.60 -0.72
N THR A 21 -8.24 -2.47 -1.51
CA THR A 21 -9.54 -3.06 -1.23
C THR A 21 -9.79 -4.18 -2.22
N VAL A 22 -10.00 -5.39 -1.69
CA VAL A 22 -10.21 -6.61 -2.45
C VAL A 22 -11.51 -7.25 -1.98
N GLY A 23 -12.56 -7.14 -2.80
CA GLY A 23 -13.90 -7.56 -2.40
C GLY A 23 -14.39 -6.81 -1.15
N ARG A 24 -14.60 -7.52 -0.03
CA ARG A 24 -15.05 -6.95 1.25
C ARG A 24 -13.91 -6.61 2.22
N LYS A 25 -12.65 -6.88 1.86
CA LYS A 25 -11.50 -6.67 2.75
C LYS A 25 -10.69 -5.48 2.26
N SER A 26 -10.39 -4.54 3.17
CA SER A 26 -9.44 -3.45 2.93
C SER A 26 -8.19 -3.66 3.76
N ARG A 27 -7.02 -3.37 3.17
CA ARG A 27 -5.72 -3.47 3.85
C ARG A 27 -4.79 -2.36 3.38
N VAL A 28 -4.07 -1.75 4.31
CA VAL A 28 -3.03 -0.77 3.99
C VAL A 28 -1.88 -1.47 3.28
N ALA A 29 -1.66 -1.11 2.02
CA ALA A 29 -0.58 -1.60 1.19
C ALA A 29 0.74 -0.91 1.50
N GLU A 30 0.74 0.42 1.56
CA GLU A 30 1.94 1.20 1.80
C GLU A 30 1.58 2.54 2.43
N VAL A 31 2.55 3.18 3.09
CA VAL A 31 2.33 4.46 3.79
C VAL A 31 3.47 5.40 3.44
N PHE A 32 3.11 6.61 3.02
CA PHE A 32 4.03 7.64 2.60
C PHE A 32 3.88 8.89 3.48
N ARG A 33 4.96 9.66 3.59
CA ARG A 33 4.90 10.97 4.26
C ARG A 33 4.32 12.06 3.35
N SER A 34 4.34 11.87 2.03
CA SER A 34 3.83 12.84 1.06
C SER A 34 2.66 12.27 0.28
N ARG A 35 1.63 13.11 0.07
CA ARG A 35 0.46 12.75 -0.73
C ARG A 35 0.82 12.40 -2.17
N SER A 36 1.74 13.16 -2.77
CA SER A 36 2.22 12.94 -4.14
C SER A 36 2.80 11.54 -4.29
N GLN A 37 3.72 11.15 -3.41
CA GLN A 37 4.31 9.81 -3.39
C GLN A 37 3.25 8.70 -3.28
N ALA A 38 2.24 8.87 -2.41
CA ALA A 38 1.13 7.91 -2.31
C ALA A 38 0.27 7.85 -3.59
N LEU A 39 0.09 8.97 -4.29
CA LEU A 39 -0.66 9.01 -5.54
C LEU A 39 0.11 8.36 -6.70
N ASP A 40 1.41 8.63 -6.82
CA ASP A 40 2.30 7.99 -7.80
C ASP A 40 2.30 6.47 -7.59
N ASP A 41 2.44 6.04 -6.34
CA ASP A 41 2.41 4.64 -5.98
C ASP A 41 1.06 3.97 -6.29
N ARG A 42 -0.05 4.62 -5.93
CA ARG A 42 -1.40 4.16 -6.27
C ARG A 42 -1.59 4.08 -7.78
N ALA A 43 -1.10 5.05 -8.55
CA ALA A 43 -1.20 5.05 -10.00
C ALA A 43 -0.37 3.91 -10.62
N TRP A 44 0.82 3.64 -10.09
CA TRP A 44 1.65 2.52 -10.51
C TRP A 44 1.01 1.16 -10.16
N ARG A 45 0.40 1.01 -8.98
CA ARG A 45 -0.37 -0.17 -8.58
C ARG A 45 -1.63 -0.35 -9.44
N ASP A 46 -2.35 0.73 -9.77
CA ASP A 46 -3.53 0.70 -10.66
C ASP A 46 -3.17 0.27 -12.09
N GLN A 47 -2.03 0.73 -12.63
CA GLN A 47 -1.53 0.27 -13.92
C GLN A 47 -1.23 -1.24 -13.92
N GLN A 48 -0.62 -1.76 -12.86
CA GLN A 48 -0.44 -3.21 -12.71
C GLN A 48 -1.78 -3.95 -12.67
N VAL A 49 -2.75 -3.46 -11.90
CA VAL A 49 -4.09 -4.10 -11.86
C VAL A 49 -4.73 -4.15 -13.23
N LYS A 50 -4.65 -3.07 -14.00
CA LYS A 50 -5.16 -3.05 -15.38
C LYS A 50 -4.44 -4.06 -16.27
N ALA A 51 -3.11 -4.11 -16.19
CA ALA A 51 -2.31 -5.09 -16.92
C ALA A 51 -2.66 -6.55 -16.56
N TYR A 52 -3.06 -6.80 -15.31
CA TYR A 52 -3.41 -8.13 -14.82
C TYR A 52 -4.93 -8.38 -14.70
N ALA A 53 -5.78 -7.44 -15.12
CA ALA A 53 -7.22 -7.51 -14.93
C ALA A 53 -7.82 -8.72 -15.66
N ASP A 54 -7.43 -8.93 -16.93
CA ASP A 54 -7.83 -10.09 -17.73
C ASP A 54 -7.44 -11.41 -17.06
N TRP A 55 -6.26 -11.48 -16.45
CA TRP A 55 -5.84 -12.68 -15.73
C TRP A 55 -6.61 -12.88 -14.43
N LEU A 56 -6.84 -11.82 -13.65
CA LEU A 56 -7.62 -11.87 -12.40
C LEU A 56 -9.04 -12.38 -12.65
N VAL A 57 -9.68 -11.88 -13.71
CA VAL A 57 -11.01 -12.32 -14.15
C VAL A 57 -11.00 -13.82 -14.49
N ARG A 58 -10.00 -14.29 -15.27
CA ARG A 58 -9.84 -15.71 -15.62
C ARG A 58 -9.55 -16.59 -14.40
N ALA A 59 -8.77 -16.09 -13.45
CA ALA A 59 -8.43 -16.76 -12.21
C ALA A 59 -9.56 -16.71 -11.15
N ARG A 60 -10.70 -16.09 -11.47
CA ARG A 60 -11.83 -15.82 -10.54
C ARG A 60 -11.36 -15.09 -9.26
N GLN A 61 -10.27 -14.33 -9.36
CA GLN A 61 -9.77 -13.53 -8.27
C GLN A 61 -10.40 -12.14 -8.30
N PRO A 62 -10.80 -11.60 -7.13
CA PRO A 62 -11.31 -10.25 -7.04
C PRO A 62 -10.25 -9.22 -7.46
N VAL A 63 -10.65 -8.27 -8.29
CA VAL A 63 -9.77 -7.18 -8.76
C VAL A 63 -9.48 -6.23 -7.58
N PRO A 64 -8.20 -6.02 -7.21
CA PRO A 64 -7.85 -5.08 -6.16
C PRO A 64 -8.07 -3.64 -6.61
N HIS A 65 -8.77 -2.85 -5.80
CA HIS A 65 -8.92 -1.41 -5.99
C HIS A 65 -8.02 -0.66 -5.01
N TYR A 66 -7.23 0.30 -5.51
CA TYR A 66 -6.31 1.08 -4.68
C TYR A 66 -6.82 2.51 -4.48
N SER A 67 -6.89 2.94 -3.23
CA SER A 67 -7.30 4.29 -2.84
C SER A 67 -6.27 4.89 -1.90
N VAL A 68 -6.13 6.22 -1.93
CA VAL A 68 -5.23 6.96 -1.04
C VAL A 68 -6.05 7.61 0.05
N ALA A 69 -5.72 7.34 1.31
CA ALA A 69 -6.39 7.90 2.47
C ALA A 69 -5.37 8.50 3.45
N PRO A 70 -5.66 9.65 4.07
CA PRO A 70 -4.85 10.13 5.17
C PRO A 70 -4.99 9.17 6.36
N ILE A 71 -3.87 8.75 6.94
CA ILE A 71 -3.81 7.89 8.12
C ILE A 71 -2.88 8.51 9.16
N ARG A 72 -3.18 8.33 10.43
CA ARG A 72 -2.25 8.65 11.50
C ARG A 72 -1.35 7.46 11.77
N ARG A 73 -0.11 7.72 12.15
CA ARG A 73 0.80 6.63 12.56
C ARG A 73 0.25 5.81 13.73
N SER A 74 -0.56 6.43 14.59
CA SER A 74 -1.28 5.78 15.69
C SER A 74 -2.44 4.87 15.26
N ASP A 75 -3.01 5.10 14.07
CA ASP A 75 -4.06 4.24 13.47
C ASP A 75 -3.48 2.99 12.80
N LEU A 76 -2.17 2.97 12.53
CA LEU A 76 -1.52 1.79 11.98
C LEU A 76 -1.42 0.69 13.04
N PRO A 77 -1.81 -0.55 12.72
CA PRO A 77 -1.62 -1.66 13.64
C PRO A 77 -0.13 -1.83 13.94
N ARG A 78 0.21 -2.10 15.21
CA ARG A 78 1.61 -2.21 15.71
C ARG A 78 2.51 -3.18 14.93
N LYS A 79 1.93 -4.15 14.20
CA LYS A 79 2.63 -5.13 13.35
C LYS A 79 2.34 -4.94 11.86
N TRP A 80 2.00 -3.72 11.44
CA TRP A 80 1.81 -3.43 10.02
C TRP A 80 3.14 -3.58 9.27
N THR A 81 3.12 -4.41 8.23
CA THR A 81 4.20 -4.54 7.25
C THR A 81 3.70 -4.06 5.89
N PRO A 82 4.52 -3.32 5.13
CA PRO A 82 4.15 -2.89 3.78
C PRO A 82 3.89 -4.12 2.93
N LEU A 83 2.76 -4.12 2.23
CA LEU A 83 2.45 -5.16 1.27
C LEU A 83 3.42 -4.99 0.09
N PRO A 84 4.21 -6.03 -0.21
CA PRO A 84 5.06 -5.98 -1.39
C PRO A 84 4.14 -5.79 -2.60
N ALA A 85 4.58 -4.97 -3.54
CA ALA A 85 3.82 -4.67 -4.73
C ALA A 85 3.35 -5.94 -5.45
N LEU A 86 2.24 -5.85 -6.19
CA LEU A 86 1.59 -7.01 -6.83
C LEU A 86 2.56 -7.87 -7.65
N GLY A 87 3.61 -7.27 -8.24
CA GLY A 87 4.70 -7.98 -8.91
C GLY A 87 5.47 -9.03 -8.07
N PHE A 88 5.43 -8.94 -6.74
CA PHE A 88 6.05 -9.90 -5.81
C PHE A 88 5.12 -11.02 -5.33
N LEU A 89 3.80 -10.92 -5.57
CA LEU A 89 2.84 -11.96 -5.16
C LEU A 89 3.04 -13.29 -5.92
N ARG A 90 3.94 -13.33 -6.91
CA ARG A 90 4.27 -14.52 -7.71
C ARG A 90 5.54 -15.26 -7.23
N GLY A 91 6.03 -14.99 -6.02
CA GLY A 91 7.29 -15.58 -5.53
C GLY A 91 7.12 -16.52 -4.33
N GLN A 92 6.69 -15.99 -3.20
CA GLN A 92 6.47 -16.73 -1.96
C GLN A 92 5.91 -15.75 -0.94
N LEU A 93 4.88 -16.17 -0.21
CA LEU A 93 4.29 -15.42 0.86
C LEU A 93 4.98 -15.86 2.16
N ILE A 94 5.91 -15.05 2.68
CA ILE A 94 6.29 -15.05 4.10
C ILE A 94 6.34 -13.60 4.56
#